data_AF-A0A031IYF1-F1
#
_entry.id   AF-A0A031IYF1-F1
#
_cell.length_a   1.000
_cell.length_b   1.000
_cell.length_c   1.000
_cell.angle_alpha   90.00
_cell.angle_beta   90.00
_cell.angle_gamma   90.00
#
_symmetry.space_group_name_H-M   'P 1'
#
loop_
_entity.id
_entity.type
_entity.pdbx_description
1 polymer ?
#
loop_
_entity_poly.entity_id
_entity_poly.type
_entity_poly.pdbx_seq_one_letter_code
_entity_poly.pdbx_strand_id
1 'polypeptide(L)' 'MSAHILIDDALEILKHAASTPEEAVIVQRMITQFLVDQSLTLKEFDHYCARLALLGAP' A
#
# COMPACT_ATOMS: atom_id res chain seq x y z
N MET A 1 -0.78 -5.58 15.33
CA MET A 1 -0.17 -6.06 14.07
C MET A 1 0.70 -4.92 13.54
N SER A 2 1.89 -5.18 13.00
CA SER A 2 2.79 -4.12 12.52
C SER A 2 2.23 -3.46 11.25
N ALA A 3 2.47 -2.16 11.04
CA ALA A 3 2.08 -1.44 9.83
C ALA A 3 2.59 -2.15 8.57
N HIS A 4 3.83 -2.65 8.61
CA HIS A 4 4.44 -3.41 7.50
C HIS A 4 3.62 -4.64 7.11
N ILE A 5 3.15 -5.42 8.08
CA ILE A 5 2.37 -6.64 7.82
C ILE A 5 1.03 -6.27 7.17
N LEU A 6 0.35 -5.25 7.70
CA LEU A 6 -0.94 -4.81 7.16
C LEU A 6 -0.81 -4.28 5.72
N ILE A 7 0.27 -3.57 5.41
CA ILE A 7 0.55 -3.08 4.06
C ILE A 7 0.89 -4.24 3.13
N ASP A 8 1.73 -5.19 3.55
CA ASP A 8 2.07 -6.35 2.74
C ASP A 8 0.83 -7.19 2.41
N ASP A 9 -0.02 -7.49 3.39
CA ASP A 9 -1.26 -8.23 3.17
C ASP A 9 -2.19 -7.50 2.18
N ALA A 10 -2.34 -6.17 2.31
CA ALA A 10 -3.15 -5.38 1.40
C ALA A 10 -2.58 -5.35 -0.03
N LEU A 11 -1.26 -5.29 -0.18
CA LEU A 11 -0.60 -5.36 -1.49
C LEU A 11 -0.71 -6.75 -2.13
N GLU A 12 -0.68 -7.84 -1.35
CA GLU A 12 -0.91 -9.19 -1.87
C GLU A 12 -2.34 -9.36 -2.41
N ILE A 13 -3.34 -8.76 -1.76
CA ILE A 13 -4.72 -8.76 -2.27
C ILE A 13 -4.77 -8.11 -3.65
N LEU A 14 -4.13 -6.96 -3.83
CA LEU A 14 -4.11 -6.22 -5.11
C LEU A 14 -3.44 -6.95 -6.27
N LYS A 15 -2.63 -7.98 -6.02
CA LYS A 15 -2.05 -8.81 -7.09
C LYS A 15 -3.08 -9.70 -7.80
N HIS A 16 -4.29 -9.83 -7.24
CA HIS A 16 -5.33 -10.64 -7.85
C HIS A 16 -5.85 -9.93 -9.10
N ALA A 17 -6.02 -10.68 -10.20
CA ALA A 17 -6.51 -10.14 -11.48
C ALA A 17 -7.95 -9.56 -11.41
N ALA A 18 -8.66 -9.76 -10.29
CA ALA A 18 -9.97 -9.20 -10.04
C ALA A 18 -9.92 -7.83 -9.32
N SER A 19 -8.74 -7.38 -8.91
CA SER A 19 -8.62 -6.15 -8.14
C SER A 19 -8.94 -4.91 -8.94
N THR A 20 -9.60 -3.94 -8.29
CA THR A 20 -10.07 -2.72 -8.94
C THR A 20 -9.14 -1.53 -8.66
N PRO A 21 -9.14 -0.49 -9.52
CA PRO A 21 -8.43 0.75 -9.22
C PRO A 21 -8.86 1.40 -7.90
N GLU A 22 -10.11 1.21 -7.48
CA GLU A 22 -10.65 1.75 -6.22
C GLU A 22 -10.00 1.08 -5.01
N GLU A 23 -9.75 -0.23 -5.06
CA GLU A 23 -9.01 -0.95 -4.03
C GLU A 23 -7.58 -0.44 -3.90
N ALA A 24 -6.91 -0.12 -5.02
CA ALA A 24 -5.59 0.49 -5.01
C ALA A 24 -5.58 1.86 -4.29
N VAL A 25 -6.62 2.68 -4.47
CA VAL A 25 -6.77 3.96 -3.75
C VAL A 25 -6.94 3.73 -2.25
N ILE A 26 -7.68 2.70 -1.84
CA ILE A 26 -7.84 2.35 -0.41
C ILE A 26 -6.48 1.99 0.21
N VAL A 27 -5.68 1.16 -0.46
CA VAL A 27 -4.34 0.79 0.01
C VAL A 27 -3.41 2.01 0.06
N GLN A 28 -3.47 2.91 -0.92
CA GLN A 28 -2.70 4.16 -0.89
C GLN A 28 -3.04 5.05 0.32
N ARG A 29 -4.33 5.19 0.64
CA ARG A 29 -4.79 5.93 1.81
C ARG A 29 -4.30 5.29 3.11
N MET A 30 -4.33 3.96 3.19
CA MET A 30 -3.81 3.22 4.35
C MET A 30 -2.31 3.47 4.56
N ILE A 31 -1.49 3.37 3.50
CA ILE A 31 -0.04 3.65 3.56
C ILE A 31 0.21 5.11 4.01
N THR A 32 -0.58 6.05 3.49
CA THR A 32 -0.49 7.48 3.88
C THR A 32 -0.83 7.68 5.35
N GLN A 33 -1.85 7.00 5.86
CA GLN A 33 -2.23 7.08 7.28
C GLN A 33 -1.09 6.58 8.18
N PHE A 34 -0.42 5.48 7.81
CA PHE A 34 0.73 5.00 8.58
C PHE A 34 1.93 5.94 8.59
N LEU A 35 2.13 6.74 7.53
CA LEU A 35 3.12 7.81 7.54
C LEU A 35 2.73 8.95 8.50
N VAL A 36 1.47 9.39 8.47
CA VAL A 36 0.94 10.45 9.36
C VAL A 36 1.07 10.03 10.83
N ASP A 37 0.77 8.77 11.12
CA ASP A 37 0.85 8.19 12.46
C ASP A 37 2.29 7.85 12.88
N GLN A 38 3.30 8.20 12.06
CA GLN A 38 4.72 7.92 12.29
C GLN A 38 5.03 6.43 12.50
N SER A 39 4.16 5.56 11.99
CA SER A 39 4.35 4.11 11.97
C SER A 39 5.23 3.66 10.80
N LEU A 40 5.46 4.56 9.83
CA LEU A 40 6.43 4.43 8.75
C LEU A 40 7.35 5.65 8.75
N THR A 41 8.60 5.42 8.37
CA THR A 41 9.48 6.49 7.90
C THR A 41 9.10 6.91 6.48
N LEU A 42 9.53 8.11 6.07
CA LEU A 42 9.34 8.58 4.69
C LEU A 42 9.94 7.60 3.65
N LYS A 43 11.08 6.99 3.97
CA LYS A 43 11.74 6.01 3.08
C LYS A 43 10.90 4.75 2.89
N GLU A 44 10.22 4.29 3.94
CA GLU A 44 9.33 3.12 3.86
C GLU A 44 8.04 3.47 3.14
N PHE A 45 7.50 4.66 3.37
CA PHE A 45 6.36 5.17 2.59
C PHE A 45 6.68 5.17 1.09
N ASP A 46 7.82 5.75 0.68
CA ASP A 46 8.25 5.78 -0.73
C ASP A 46 8.39 4.36 -1.31
N HIS A 47 8.96 3.44 -0.53
CA HIS A 47 9.07 2.03 -0.91
C HIS A 47 7.70 1.38 -1.18
N TYR A 48 6.72 1.58 -0.30
CA TYR A 48 5.39 1.00 -0.47
C TYR A 48 4.59 1.66 -1.58
N CYS A 49 4.71 2.98 -1.76
CA CYS A 49 4.10 3.68 -2.90
C CYS A 49 4.67 3.19 -4.24
N ALA A 50 5.98 2.95 -4.33
CA ALA A 50 6.59 2.38 -5.53
C ALA A 50 6.06 0.96 -5.83
N ARG A 51 5.91 0.12 -4.80
CA ARG A 51 5.30 -1.22 -4.95
C ARG A 51 3.85 -1.14 -5.43
N LEU A 52 3.05 -0.25 -4.85
CA LEU A 52 1.66 -0.06 -5.26
C LEU A 52 1.55 0.41 -6.72
N ALA A 53 2.42 1.33 -7.15
CA ALA A 53 2.41 1.84 -8.52
C ALA A 53 2.70 0.75 -9.56
N LEU A 54 3.52 -0.25 -9.22
CA LEU A 54 3.79 -1.41 -10.10
C LEU A 54 2.58 -2.35 -10.25
N LEU A 55 1.66 -2.35 -9.28
CA LEU A 55 0.44 -3.19 -9.31
C LEU A 55 -0.72 -2.52 -10.04
N GLY A 56 -0.78 -1.19 -10.02
CA GLY A 56 -1.82 -0.39 -10.71
C GLY A 56 -1.45 0.04 -12.13
N ALA A 57 -0.28 -0.37 -12.64
CA ALA A 57 0.10 -0.15 -14.03
C ALA A 57 -0.63 -1.15 -14.95
N PRO A 58 -1.19 -0.69 -16.09
CA PRO A 58 -1.89 -1.56 -17.03
C PRO A 58 -0.98 -2.61 -17.68
#